data_AF-A0A6A5WV08-F1
#
_entry.id   AF-A0A6A5WV08-F1
#
_cell.length_a   1.000
_cell.length_b   1.000
_cell.length_c   1.000
_cell.angle_alpha   90.00
_cell.angle_beta   90.00
_cell.angle_gamma   90.00
#
_symmetry.space_group_name_H-M   'P 1'
#
loop_
_entity.id
_entity.type
_entity.pdbx_description
1 polymer ?
#
loop_
_entity_poly.entity_id
_entity_poly.type
_entity_poly.pdbx_seq_one_letter_code
_entity_poly.pdbx_strand_id
1 'polypeptide(L)'
;IEINDLRNKYTLTKGDVHKQIHNETGADVTQKGQYYPDKSLANPANPPLQLQITATTHESMYAAVMKIKDMIDMDLPKLVDERRFRRREPENRKWPEEKIPIDLEPISGFNLRAQVVGRGGDNVKYIQTTSGCKVQIKGRGSGFAEHSTNAESDEPMYLHIAYDTSPSRKTNLAN
;
A
#
# COMPACT_ATOMS: atom_id res chain seq x y z
N ILE A 1 22.60 -17.14 -24.85
CA ILE A 1 21.37 -17.40 -24.07
C ILE A 1 20.48 -16.17 -24.19
N GLU A 2 19.31 -16.29 -24.81
CA GLU A 2 18.37 -15.16 -24.90
C GLU A 2 17.71 -14.91 -23.55
N ILE A 3 17.65 -13.65 -23.10
CA ILE A 3 17.13 -13.28 -21.77
C ILE A 3 16.03 -12.20 -21.83
N ASN A 4 15.61 -11.79 -23.03
CA ASN A 4 14.69 -10.66 -23.24
C ASN A 4 13.38 -10.80 -22.45
N ASP A 5 12.82 -12.01 -22.44
CA ASP A 5 11.51 -12.31 -21.87
C ASP A 5 11.58 -12.74 -20.39
N LEU A 6 12.79 -12.77 -19.80
CA LEU A 6 12.99 -13.21 -18.43
C LEU A 6 12.64 -12.13 -17.41
N ARG A 7 11.94 -12.53 -16.34
CA ARG A 7 11.57 -11.63 -15.22
C ARG A 7 12.80 -11.06 -14.51
N ASN A 8 13.83 -11.87 -14.35
CA ASN A 8 15.09 -11.55 -13.69
C ASN A 8 16.19 -11.08 -14.65
N LYS A 9 15.86 -10.70 -15.88
CA LYS A 9 16.84 -10.20 -16.87
C LYS A 9 17.77 -9.13 -16.31
N TYR A 10 17.24 -8.20 -15.49
CA TYR A 10 18.02 -7.12 -14.89
C TYR A 10 19.06 -7.61 -13.89
N THR A 11 18.79 -8.72 -13.20
CA THR A 11 19.76 -9.37 -12.31
C THR A 11 20.85 -10.03 -13.14
N LEU A 12 20.46 -10.74 -14.20
CA LEU A 12 21.39 -11.45 -15.09
C LEU A 12 22.33 -10.51 -15.84
N THR A 13 21.93 -9.26 -16.11
CA THR A 13 22.78 -8.24 -16.76
C THR A 13 23.65 -7.44 -15.80
N LYS A 14 23.62 -7.71 -14.48
CA LYS A 14 24.46 -6.97 -13.52
C LYS A 14 25.93 -7.37 -13.68
N GLY A 15 26.81 -6.36 -13.68
CA GLY A 15 28.25 -6.58 -13.73
C GLY A 15 28.79 -7.46 -12.61
N ASP A 16 28.22 -7.37 -11.40
CA ASP A 16 28.63 -8.21 -10.27
C ASP A 16 28.30 -9.69 -10.50
N VAL A 17 27.15 -9.99 -11.13
CA VAL A 17 26.76 -11.35 -11.49
C VAL A 17 27.70 -11.92 -12.56
N HIS A 18 28.07 -11.12 -13.56
CA HIS A 18 29.04 -11.54 -14.58
C HIS A 18 30.42 -11.82 -13.96
N LYS A 19 30.90 -10.96 -13.05
CA LYS A 19 32.16 -11.18 -12.32
C LYS A 19 32.11 -12.45 -11.48
N GLN A 20 30.99 -12.71 -10.81
CA GLN A 20 30.81 -13.92 -10.03
C GLN A 20 30.88 -15.17 -10.93
N ILE A 21 30.19 -15.17 -12.06
CA ILE A 21 30.24 -16.30 -13.00
C ILE A 21 31.68 -16.49 -13.52
N HIS A 22 32.35 -15.42 -13.92
CA HIS A 22 33.75 -15.48 -14.35
C HIS A 22 34.68 -16.05 -13.28
N ASN A 23 34.58 -15.59 -12.04
CA ASN A 23 35.43 -16.05 -10.95
C ASN A 23 35.23 -17.53 -10.61
N GLU A 24 34.00 -18.03 -10.73
CA GLU A 24 33.67 -19.41 -10.38
C GLU A 24 33.90 -20.40 -11.53
N THR A 25 33.63 -19.99 -12.77
CA THR A 25 33.68 -20.90 -13.93
C THR A 25 34.83 -20.61 -14.89
N GLY A 26 35.49 -19.47 -14.78
CA GLY A 26 36.52 -19.02 -15.73
C GLY A 26 35.96 -18.61 -17.10
N ALA A 27 34.65 -18.45 -17.23
CA ALA A 27 34.00 -18.08 -18.49
C ALA A 27 33.60 -16.60 -18.48
N ASP A 28 33.81 -15.92 -19.60
CA ASP A 28 33.40 -14.54 -19.79
C ASP A 28 31.96 -14.45 -20.27
N VAL A 29 31.18 -13.59 -19.61
CA VAL A 29 29.78 -13.31 -19.96
C VAL A 29 29.65 -11.88 -20.45
N THR A 30 29.14 -11.73 -21.67
CA THR A 30 28.92 -10.42 -22.31
C THR A 30 27.47 -10.27 -22.72
N GLN A 31 26.91 -9.08 -22.53
CA GLN A 31 25.57 -8.76 -22.99
C GLN A 31 25.62 -8.33 -24.46
N LYS A 32 24.75 -8.91 -25.29
CA LYS A 32 24.53 -8.51 -26.69
C LYS A 32 23.05 -8.30 -26.98
N GLY A 33 22.77 -7.56 -28.05
CA GLY A 33 21.40 -7.24 -28.46
C GLY A 33 20.76 -6.13 -27.61
N GLN A 34 19.50 -5.85 -27.91
CA GLN A 34 18.73 -4.78 -27.29
C GLN A 34 17.46 -5.33 -26.63
N TYR A 35 17.04 -4.71 -25.53
CA TYR A 35 15.77 -5.06 -24.90
C TYR A 35 14.60 -4.56 -25.75
N TYR A 36 13.68 -5.48 -26.06
CA TYR A 36 12.45 -5.18 -26.78
C TYR A 36 11.25 -5.57 -25.90
N PRO A 37 10.39 -4.60 -25.49
CA PRO A 37 9.14 -4.89 -24.78
C PRO A 37 8.19 -5.76 -25.59
N ASP A 38 8.16 -5.55 -26.91
CA ASP A 38 7.51 -6.42 -27.88
C ASP A 38 8.59 -7.04 -28.77
N LYS A 39 8.77 -8.36 -28.64
CA LYS A 39 9.83 -9.13 -29.32
C LYS A 39 9.68 -9.11 -30.85
N SER A 40 8.48 -8.86 -31.37
CA SER A 40 8.23 -8.76 -32.82
C SER A 40 9.00 -7.62 -33.50
N LEU A 41 9.46 -6.63 -32.72
CA LEU A 41 10.25 -5.50 -33.19
C LEU A 41 11.73 -5.84 -33.43
N ALA A 42 12.19 -7.02 -33.00
CA ALA A 42 13.58 -7.43 -33.16
C ALA A 42 13.89 -7.83 -34.60
N ASN A 43 15.10 -7.55 -35.07
CA ASN A 43 15.56 -7.90 -36.40
C ASN A 43 16.98 -8.50 -36.36
N PRO A 44 17.48 -9.13 -37.45
CA PRO A 44 18.79 -9.76 -37.43
C PRO A 44 19.97 -8.80 -37.17
N ALA A 45 19.81 -7.51 -37.51
CA ALA A 45 20.83 -6.49 -37.25
C ALA A 45 20.86 -6.05 -35.77
N ASN A 46 19.68 -5.99 -35.14
CA ASN A 46 19.48 -5.66 -33.74
C ASN A 46 18.73 -6.81 -33.05
N PRO A 47 19.45 -7.90 -32.71
CA PRO A 47 18.84 -9.06 -32.08
C PRO A 47 18.31 -8.72 -30.69
N PRO A 48 17.35 -9.52 -30.16
CA PRO A 48 16.84 -9.34 -28.81
C PRO A 48 17.94 -9.58 -27.77
N LEU A 49 17.71 -9.07 -26.56
CA LEU A 49 18.66 -9.12 -25.46
C LEU A 49 19.11 -10.55 -25.16
N GLN A 50 20.41 -10.78 -25.22
CA GLN A 50 21.04 -12.08 -25.01
C GLN A 50 22.37 -11.97 -24.26
N LEU A 51 22.71 -13.02 -23.52
CA LEU A 51 24.03 -13.22 -22.93
C LEU A 51 24.86 -14.14 -23.83
N GLN A 52 26.01 -13.65 -24.26
CA GLN A 52 27.04 -14.44 -24.92
C GLN A 52 28.06 -14.91 -23.89
N ILE A 53 28.36 -16.21 -23.93
CA ILE A 53 29.34 -16.85 -23.05
C ILE A 53 30.53 -17.25 -23.92
N THR A 54 31.72 -16.84 -23.52
CA THR A 54 32.99 -17.19 -24.17
C THR A 54 33.92 -17.80 -23.14
N ALA A 55 34.50 -18.96 -23.44
CA ALA A 55 35.40 -19.64 -22.53
C ALA A 55 36.48 -20.40 -23.31
N THR A 56 37.56 -20.75 -22.63
CA THR A 56 38.71 -21.47 -23.23
C THR A 56 38.50 -22.99 -23.23
N THR A 57 37.65 -23.52 -22.35
CA THR A 57 37.36 -24.95 -22.25
C THR A 57 35.87 -25.22 -22.37
N HIS A 58 35.50 -26.40 -22.89
CA HIS A 58 34.09 -26.80 -22.95
C HIS A 58 33.48 -26.93 -21.54
N GLU A 59 34.26 -27.38 -20.56
CA GLU A 59 33.84 -27.51 -19.17
C GLU A 59 33.48 -26.16 -18.53
N SER A 60 34.34 -25.14 -18.67
CA SER A 60 34.07 -23.78 -18.16
C SER A 60 32.84 -23.15 -18.82
N MET A 61 32.67 -23.35 -20.14
CA MET A 61 31.48 -22.91 -20.86
C MET A 61 30.22 -23.59 -20.35
N TYR A 62 30.25 -24.91 -20.17
CA TYR A 62 29.10 -25.69 -19.72
C TYR A 62 28.72 -25.34 -18.27
N ALA A 63 29.70 -25.20 -17.39
CA ALA A 63 29.49 -24.76 -16.00
C ALA A 63 28.85 -23.37 -15.94
N ALA A 64 29.30 -22.43 -16.77
CA ALA A 64 28.70 -21.10 -16.88
C ALA A 64 27.25 -21.16 -17.38
N VAL A 65 26.98 -22.00 -18.38
CA VAL A 65 25.60 -22.21 -18.89
C VAL A 65 24.70 -22.78 -17.81
N MET A 66 25.14 -23.78 -17.04
CA MET A 66 24.35 -24.34 -15.93
C MET A 66 24.08 -23.28 -14.87
N LYS A 67 25.11 -22.56 -14.43
CA LYS A 67 24.96 -21.52 -13.41
C LYS A 67 24.02 -20.40 -13.84
N ILE A 68 24.05 -19.99 -15.11
CA ILE A 68 23.09 -19.02 -15.64
C ILE A 68 21.68 -19.61 -15.65
N LYS A 69 21.48 -20.87 -16.04
CA LYS A 69 20.16 -21.53 -15.97
C LYS A 69 19.63 -21.59 -14.54
N ASP A 70 20.45 -21.95 -13.57
CA ASP A 70 20.07 -21.95 -12.16
C ASP A 70 19.64 -20.55 -11.70
N MET A 71 20.38 -19.51 -12.11
CA MET A 71 20.01 -18.12 -11.83
C MET A 71 18.73 -17.68 -12.54
N ILE A 72 18.43 -18.22 -13.73
CA ILE A 72 17.17 -17.98 -14.46
C ILE A 72 16.00 -18.55 -13.66
N ASP A 73 16.16 -19.77 -13.12
CA ASP A 73 15.13 -20.50 -12.38
C ASP A 73 15.01 -20.07 -10.92
N MET A 74 15.97 -19.33 -10.38
CA MET A 74 15.88 -18.73 -9.04
C MET A 74 14.70 -17.75 -8.98
N ASP A 75 13.68 -18.16 -8.22
CA ASP A 75 12.44 -17.41 -8.02
C ASP A 75 12.72 -16.06 -7.38
N LEU A 76 12.73 -15.00 -8.20
CA LEU A 76 12.85 -13.64 -7.68
C LEU A 76 11.54 -13.29 -6.96
N PRO A 77 11.59 -12.82 -5.70
CA PRO A 77 10.44 -12.16 -5.09
C PRO A 77 9.98 -11.05 -6.03
N LYS A 78 8.67 -10.85 -6.16
CA LYS A 78 8.10 -9.81 -7.04
C LYS A 78 8.88 -8.50 -6.82
N LEU A 79 9.58 -8.02 -7.86
CA LEU A 79 10.37 -6.77 -7.84
C LEU A 79 9.52 -5.54 -7.50
N VAL A 80 8.21 -5.71 -7.65
CA VAL A 80 7.23 -4.81 -7.11
C VAL A 80 6.97 -5.22 -5.67
N ASP A 81 7.45 -4.40 -4.72
CA ASP A 81 6.90 -4.42 -3.38
C ASP A 81 5.40 -4.13 -3.53
N GLU A 82 4.57 -5.17 -3.48
CA GLU A 82 3.11 -5.04 -3.65
C GLU A 82 2.54 -4.04 -2.64
N ARG A 83 3.26 -3.73 -1.55
CA ARG A 83 2.96 -2.63 -0.63
C ARG A 83 2.89 -1.24 -1.30
N ARG A 84 3.61 -1.00 -2.40
CA ARG A 84 3.59 0.27 -3.15
C ARG A 84 2.42 0.38 -4.13
N PHE A 85 1.94 -0.75 -4.65
CA PHE A 85 0.82 -0.81 -5.63
C PHE A 85 -0.49 -1.29 -5.04
N ARG A 86 -0.49 -1.82 -3.81
CA ARG A 86 -1.57 -1.52 -2.88
C ARG A 86 -1.62 0.00 -2.88
N ARG A 87 -2.59 0.58 -3.60
CA ARG A 87 -3.39 1.64 -2.98
C ARG A 87 -3.46 1.20 -1.53
N ARG A 88 -3.03 2.03 -0.59
CA ARG A 88 -3.63 1.92 0.73
C ARG A 88 -5.12 2.00 0.40
N GLU A 89 -5.78 0.85 0.17
CA GLU A 89 -7.17 0.69 0.53
C GLU A 89 -7.14 1.32 1.89
N PRO A 90 -7.79 2.48 2.08
CA PRO A 90 -7.82 3.10 3.38
C PRO A 90 -8.23 1.96 4.27
N GLU A 91 -7.26 1.45 5.05
CA GLU A 91 -7.53 0.39 6.00
C GLU A 91 -8.68 1.02 6.73
N ASN A 92 -9.87 0.43 6.58
CA ASN A 92 -11.10 1.02 7.04
C ASN A 92 -11.03 0.85 8.54
N ARG A 93 -10.10 1.60 9.17
CA ARG A 93 -9.90 1.83 10.57
C ARG A 93 -11.14 2.61 10.92
N LYS A 94 -12.24 1.87 10.96
CA LYS A 94 -13.42 2.21 11.70
C LYS A 94 -12.91 2.30 13.11
N TRP A 95 -12.68 3.53 13.55
CA TRP A 95 -12.54 3.83 14.96
C TRP A 95 -13.64 3.09 15.69
N PRO A 96 -13.38 2.40 16.80
CA PRO A 96 -14.45 1.78 17.55
C PRO A 96 -15.50 2.85 17.85
N GLU A 97 -16.75 2.52 17.55
CA GLU A 97 -17.87 3.44 17.67
C GLU A 97 -18.82 2.94 18.75
N GLU A 98 -19.31 3.86 19.57
CA GLU A 98 -20.31 3.60 20.58
C GLU A 98 -21.51 4.52 20.35
N LYS A 99 -22.72 3.97 20.50
CA LYS A 99 -23.98 4.70 20.40
C LYS A 99 -24.63 4.76 21.77
N ILE A 100 -24.76 5.97 22.31
CA ILE A 100 -25.44 6.19 23.59
C ILE A 100 -26.83 6.78 23.30
N PRO A 101 -27.92 6.05 23.59
CA PRO A 101 -29.27 6.54 23.33
C PRO A 101 -29.57 7.77 24.19
N ILE A 102 -30.32 8.72 23.64
CA ILE A 102 -30.85 9.85 24.38
C ILE A 102 -32.34 9.60 24.62
N ASP A 103 -32.64 8.89 25.72
CA ASP A 103 -34.00 8.51 26.11
C ASP A 103 -34.73 9.66 26.80
N LEU A 104 -34.94 10.74 26.06
CA LEU A 104 -35.74 11.88 26.52
C LEU A 104 -36.97 11.98 25.65
N GLU A 105 -38.14 11.93 26.29
CA GLU A 105 -39.40 12.24 25.63
C GLU A 105 -39.36 13.67 25.08
N PRO A 106 -39.87 13.93 23.86
CA PRO A 106 -39.93 15.28 23.32
C PRO A 106 -40.76 16.21 24.22
N ILE A 107 -40.07 17.10 24.93
CA ILE A 107 -40.72 18.12 25.77
C ILE A 107 -41.00 19.35 24.89
N SER A 108 -42.25 19.79 24.85
CA SER A 108 -42.65 21.00 24.12
C SER A 108 -41.84 22.22 24.58
N GLY A 109 -41.30 22.98 23.63
CA GLY A 109 -40.45 24.15 23.90
C GLY A 109 -39.01 23.82 24.32
N PHE A 110 -38.64 22.55 24.46
CA PHE A 110 -37.28 22.14 24.80
C PHE A 110 -36.55 21.60 23.57
N ASN A 111 -35.59 22.38 23.05
CA ASN A 111 -34.73 21.91 21.98
C ASN A 111 -33.55 21.12 22.56
N LEU A 112 -33.77 19.82 22.74
CA LEU A 112 -32.78 18.88 23.28
C LEU A 112 -31.43 18.94 22.56
N ARG A 113 -31.45 18.94 21.22
CA ARG A 113 -30.26 19.08 20.39
C ARG A 113 -29.47 20.33 20.74
N ALA A 114 -30.13 21.49 20.88
CA ALA A 114 -29.47 22.75 21.17
C ALA A 114 -28.74 22.74 22.53
N GLN A 115 -29.30 22.04 23.52
CA GLN A 115 -28.68 21.89 24.84
C GLN A 115 -27.46 20.97 24.80
N VAL A 116 -27.56 19.84 24.08
CA VAL A 116 -26.46 18.87 23.95
C VAL A 116 -25.31 19.45 23.13
N VAL A 117 -25.60 20.10 22.01
CA VAL A 117 -24.58 20.69 21.12
C VAL A 117 -23.95 21.94 21.74
N GLY A 118 -24.73 22.73 22.48
CA GLY A 118 -24.31 24.02 23.00
C GLY A 118 -24.29 25.12 21.92
N ARG A 119 -24.18 26.38 22.35
CA ARG A 119 -24.05 27.51 21.40
C ARG A 119 -22.81 27.30 20.54
N GLY A 120 -22.94 27.40 19.22
CA GLY A 120 -21.82 27.19 18.30
C GLY A 120 -21.14 25.81 18.36
N GLY A 121 -21.74 24.81 19.01
CA GLY A 121 -21.14 23.49 19.21
C GLY A 121 -20.17 23.41 20.40
N ASP A 122 -20.15 24.38 21.30
CA ASP A 122 -19.11 24.50 22.32
C ASP A 122 -19.07 23.31 23.30
N ASN A 123 -20.23 22.76 23.67
CA ASN A 123 -20.29 21.57 24.55
C ASN A 123 -19.65 20.35 23.86
N VAL A 124 -20.01 20.11 22.60
CA VAL A 124 -19.45 19.00 21.82
C VAL A 124 -17.96 19.21 21.57
N LYS A 125 -17.53 20.43 21.23
CA LYS A 125 -16.11 20.76 21.04
C LYS A 125 -15.31 20.52 22.32
N TYR A 126 -15.82 20.96 23.47
CA TYR A 126 -15.18 20.73 24.76
C TYR A 126 -14.95 19.23 25.02
N ILE A 127 -16.00 18.41 24.84
CA ILE A 127 -15.89 16.95 25.02
C ILE A 127 -14.85 16.37 24.07
N GLN A 128 -14.86 16.76 22.79
CA GLN A 128 -13.90 16.26 21.81
C GLN A 128 -12.45 16.66 22.13
N THR A 129 -12.22 17.89 22.57
CA THR A 129 -10.89 18.37 22.95
C THR A 129 -10.37 17.68 24.22
N THR A 130 -11.23 17.46 25.22
CA THR A 130 -10.83 16.85 26.48
C THR A 130 -10.67 15.33 26.40
N SER A 131 -11.53 14.65 25.65
CA SER A 131 -11.52 13.18 25.54
C SER A 131 -10.68 12.65 24.37
N GLY A 132 -10.40 13.46 23.36
CA GLY A 132 -9.80 13.01 22.10
C GLY A 132 -10.75 12.18 21.23
N CYS A 133 -11.99 11.97 21.68
CA CYS A 133 -13.02 11.27 20.91
C CYS A 133 -13.68 12.24 19.93
N LYS A 134 -14.20 11.71 18.82
CA LYS A 134 -15.13 12.40 17.93
C LYS A 134 -16.55 12.14 18.43
N VAL A 135 -17.33 13.20 18.63
CA VAL A 135 -18.68 13.11 19.18
C VAL A 135 -19.66 13.80 18.25
N GLN A 136 -20.75 13.11 17.89
CA GLN A 136 -21.79 13.63 17.00
C GLN A 136 -23.17 13.25 17.52
N ILE A 137 -24.16 14.14 17.37
CA ILE A 137 -25.56 13.82 17.65
C ILE A 137 -26.24 13.34 16.36
N LYS A 138 -26.82 12.15 16.36
CA LYS A 138 -27.44 11.50 15.21
C LYS A 138 -28.83 10.99 15.57
N GLY A 139 -29.56 10.49 14.58
CA GLY A 139 -30.94 10.04 14.75
C GLY A 139 -31.96 11.13 14.43
N ARG A 140 -33.22 10.76 14.59
CA ARG A 140 -34.39 11.59 14.26
C ARG A 140 -34.39 12.90 15.05
N GLY A 141 -34.53 14.02 14.34
CA GLY A 141 -34.58 15.36 14.91
C GLY A 141 -33.21 15.90 15.35
N SER A 142 -32.11 15.23 15.00
CA SER A 142 -30.76 15.68 15.37
C SER A 142 -30.18 16.75 14.44
N GLY A 143 -30.76 16.96 13.26
CA GLY A 143 -30.21 17.84 12.21
C GLY A 143 -29.00 17.26 11.49
N PHE A 144 -28.64 15.99 11.71
CA PHE A 144 -27.48 15.35 11.09
C PHE A 144 -27.90 14.45 9.93
N ALA A 145 -27.59 14.86 8.71
CA ALA A 145 -27.80 14.06 7.51
C ALA A 145 -26.67 13.03 7.32
N GLU A 146 -27.02 11.76 7.12
CA GLU A 146 -26.07 10.72 6.78
C GLU A 146 -25.53 10.91 5.36
N HIS A 147 -24.23 10.66 5.16
CA HIS A 147 -23.58 10.91 3.87
C HIS A 147 -24.11 10.03 2.73
N SER A 148 -24.61 8.83 3.05
CA SER A 148 -25.15 7.86 2.09
C SER A 148 -26.55 8.22 1.58
N THR A 149 -27.40 8.75 2.44
CA THR A 149 -28.84 8.99 2.15
C THR A 149 -29.17 10.48 2.02
N ASN A 150 -28.27 11.36 2.46
CA ASN A 150 -28.48 12.79 2.62
C ASN A 150 -29.73 13.13 3.46
N ALA A 151 -30.15 12.19 4.30
CA ALA A 151 -31.30 12.28 5.19
C ALA A 151 -30.87 11.97 6.63
N GLU A 152 -31.65 12.42 7.61
CA GLU A 152 -31.46 11.99 8.99
C GLU A 152 -31.71 10.48 9.12
N SER A 153 -31.07 9.87 10.12
CA SER A 153 -31.31 8.45 10.44
C SER A 153 -32.70 8.26 11.02
N ASP A 154 -33.37 7.16 10.67
CA ASP A 154 -34.68 6.79 11.22
C ASP A 154 -34.61 6.34 12.69
N GLU A 155 -33.40 6.05 13.19
CA GLU A 155 -33.14 5.70 14.59
C GLU A 155 -33.55 6.84 15.56
N PRO A 156 -33.96 6.51 16.81
CA PRO A 156 -34.12 7.51 17.88
C PRO A 156 -32.83 8.32 18.08
N MET A 157 -32.93 9.51 18.67
CA MET A 157 -31.77 10.37 18.86
C MET A 157 -30.70 9.71 19.76
N TYR A 158 -29.43 9.76 19.34
CA TYR A 158 -28.31 9.20 20.09
C TYR A 158 -27.03 10.04 19.96
N LEU A 159 -26.12 9.88 20.92
CA LEU A 159 -24.74 10.33 20.81
C LEU A 159 -23.89 9.25 20.18
N HIS A 160 -23.27 9.57 19.04
CA HIS A 160 -22.27 8.77 18.36
C HIS A 160 -20.88 9.18 18.83
N ILE A 161 -20.15 8.25 19.43
CA ILE A 161 -18.78 8.46 19.92
C ILE A 161 -17.85 7.55 19.12
N ALA A 162 -16.81 8.12 18.52
CA ALA A 162 -15.76 7.36 17.85
C ALA A 162 -14.39 7.77 18.40
N TYR A 163 -13.55 6.83 18.80
CA TYR A 163 -12.24 7.12 19.37
C TYR A 163 -11.11 6.49 18.55
N ASP A 164 -10.01 7.22 18.41
CA ASP A 164 -8.82 6.68 17.77
C ASP A 164 -8.09 5.74 18.75
N THR A 165 -7.99 4.46 18.40
CA THR A 165 -7.23 3.46 19.17
C THR A 165 -5.72 3.58 18.94
N SER A 166 -5.29 4.45 18.03
CA SER A 166 -3.87 4.67 17.78
C SER A 166 -3.24 5.30 19.03
N PRO A 167 -2.11 4.76 19.54
CA PRO A 167 -1.44 5.33 20.70
C PRO A 167 -1.13 6.81 20.43
N SER A 168 -1.63 7.69 21.31
CA SER A 168 -1.41 9.13 21.19
C SER A 168 0.07 9.39 21.05
N ARG A 169 0.50 9.98 19.92
CA ARG A 169 1.84 10.54 19.79
C ARG A 169 1.94 11.62 20.87
N LYS A 170 2.57 11.29 22.00
CA LYS A 170 2.98 12.30 22.98
C LYS A 170 3.79 13.32 22.20
N THR A 171 3.24 14.52 22.08
CA THR A 171 4.00 15.68 21.64
C THR A 171 5.13 15.84 22.65
N ASN A 172 6.36 15.64 22.19
CA ASN A 172 7.54 16.08 22.93
C ASN A 172 7.44 17.61 23.02
N LEU A 173 6.78 18.11 24.06
CA LEU A 173 7.01 19.45 24.57
C LEU A 173 8.39 19.40 25.22
N ALA A 174 9.39 19.78 24.44
CA ALA A 174 10.68 20.18 24.98
C ALA A 174 10.48 21.46 25.79
N ASN A 175 11.16 21.51 26.94
CA ASN A 175 11.20 22.62 27.90
C ASN A 175 11.52 23.97 27.26
#